data_AF-A9D2Z4-F1
#
_entry.id   AF-A9D2Z4-F1
#
_cell.length_a   1.000
_cell.length_b   1.000
_cell.length_c   1.000
_cell.angle_alpha   90.00
_cell.angle_beta   90.00
_cell.angle_gamma   90.00
#
_symmetry.space_group_name_H-M   'P 1'
#
loop_
_entity.id
_entity.type
_entity.pdbx_description
1 polymer ?
#
loop_
_entity_poly.entity_id
_entity_poly.type
_entity_poly.pdbx_seq_one_letter_code
_entity_poly.pdbx_strand_id
1 'polypeptide(L)'
;MVANAKNYDKDAIRAFNKALEQATTYIVNHPQAAWREFVAYAPDTLNNELNKRAWKDTLTRFALRPAAVDWQRYDDYAQFLYAHRVIATLPKARDYVPNL
;
A
#
# COMPACT_ATOMS: atom_id res chain seq x y z
N MET A 1 1.89 4.51 0.91
CA MET A 1 1.12 5.49 1.71
C MET A 1 0.97 6.77 0.92
N VAL A 2 0.01 7.64 1.27
CA VAL A 2 -0.08 9.00 0.73
C VAL A 2 0.14 9.96 1.89
N ALA A 3 0.96 11.00 1.68
CA ALA A 3 1.24 12.04 2.65
C ALA A 3 1.02 13.43 2.02
N ASN A 4 0.78 14.44 2.84
CA ASN A 4 0.62 15.80 2.35
C ASN A 4 1.95 16.34 1.82
N ALA A 5 2.01 16.69 0.53
CA ALA A 5 3.24 17.15 -0.12
C ALA A 5 3.83 18.43 0.51
N LYS A 6 3.02 19.26 1.16
CA LYS A 6 3.45 20.51 1.81
C LYS A 6 3.90 20.30 3.25
N ASN A 7 3.51 19.20 3.88
CA ASN A 7 3.81 18.95 5.29
C ASN A 7 3.92 17.44 5.54
N TYR A 8 5.16 16.96 5.60
CA TYR A 8 5.47 15.58 5.95
C TYR A 8 6.85 15.46 6.58
N ASP A 9 7.01 14.45 7.43
CA ASP A 9 8.27 14.09 8.06
C ASP A 9 8.89 12.90 7.31
N LYS A 10 10.06 13.12 6.71
CA LYS A 10 10.79 12.10 5.93
C LYS A 10 11.24 10.93 6.78
N ASP A 11 11.70 11.19 8.00
CA ASP A 11 12.20 10.15 8.91
C ASP A 11 11.05 9.31 9.44
N ALA A 12 9.94 9.93 9.80
CA ALA A 12 8.73 9.22 10.19
C ALA A 12 8.21 8.33 9.05
N ILE A 13 8.21 8.81 7.80
CA ILE A 13 7.78 8.00 6.65
C ILE A 13 8.73 6.82 6.42
N ARG A 14 10.05 7.02 6.51
CA ARG A 14 11.04 5.93 6.37
C ARG A 14 10.82 4.86 7.44
N ALA A 15 10.65 5.27 8.71
CA ALA A 15 10.38 4.35 9.80
C ALA A 15 9.05 3.60 9.60
N PHE A 16 8.01 4.29 9.18
CA PHE A 16 6.71 3.68 8.90
C PHE A 16 6.77 2.69 7.72
N ASN A 17 7.47 3.02 6.63
CA ASN A 17 7.72 2.09 5.52
C ASN A 17 8.46 0.84 5.98
N LYS A 18 9.43 0.98 6.90
CA LYS A 18 10.15 -0.16 7.46
C LYS A 18 9.22 -1.06 8.27
N ALA A 19 8.36 -0.48 9.10
CA ALA A 19 7.35 -1.22 9.85
C ALA A 19 6.37 -1.97 8.92
N LEU A 20 5.95 -1.35 7.81
CA LEU A 20 5.09 -1.99 6.81
C LEU A 20 5.78 -3.18 6.11
N GLU A 21 7.07 -3.05 5.78
CA GLU A 21 7.86 -4.15 5.22
C GLU A 21 7.93 -5.35 6.18
N GLN A 22 8.19 -5.08 7.47
CA GLN A 22 8.21 -6.10 8.52
C GLN A 22 6.84 -6.75 8.71
N ALA A 23 5.77 -5.95 8.78
CA ALA A 23 4.40 -6.45 8.90
C ALA A 23 4.00 -7.32 7.70
N THR A 24 4.30 -6.89 6.48
CA THR A 24 4.00 -7.65 5.26
C THR A 24 4.75 -8.99 5.26
N THR A 25 6.04 -8.97 5.63
CA THR A 25 6.85 -10.19 5.75
C THR A 25 6.24 -11.15 6.77
N TYR A 26 5.83 -10.65 7.94
CA TYR A 26 5.18 -11.44 8.97
C TYR A 26 3.86 -12.05 8.48
N ILE A 27 3.00 -11.25 7.85
CA ILE A 27 1.69 -11.68 7.33
C ILE A 27 1.86 -12.81 6.29
N VAL A 28 2.83 -12.69 5.38
CA VAL A 28 3.08 -13.70 4.34
C VAL A 28 3.64 -14.98 4.93
N ASN A 29 4.54 -14.89 5.93
CA ASN A 29 5.16 -16.06 6.56
C ASN A 29 4.28 -16.75 7.61
N HIS A 30 3.33 -16.02 8.21
CA HIS A 30 2.47 -16.50 9.29
C HIS A 30 0.98 -16.17 9.06
N PRO A 31 0.38 -16.56 7.92
CA PRO A 31 -0.90 -16.04 7.47
C PRO A 31 -2.07 -16.36 8.41
N GLN A 32 -2.06 -17.51 9.10
CA GLN A 32 -3.10 -17.84 10.09
C GLN A 32 -2.92 -17.08 11.40
N ALA A 33 -1.67 -16.85 11.84
CA ALA A 33 -1.40 -16.08 13.06
C ALA A 33 -1.77 -14.61 12.85
N ALA A 34 -1.33 -14.02 11.74
CA ALA A 34 -1.68 -12.66 11.34
C ALA A 34 -3.19 -12.47 11.15
N TRP A 35 -3.90 -13.46 10.60
CA TRP A 35 -5.37 -13.41 10.54
C TRP A 35 -6.01 -13.31 11.93
N ARG A 36 -5.55 -14.12 12.90
CA ARG A 36 -6.07 -14.08 14.28
C ARG A 36 -5.83 -12.73 14.94
N GLU A 37 -4.65 -12.15 14.75
CA GLU A 37 -4.33 -10.81 15.23
C GLU A 37 -5.21 -9.74 14.58
N PHE A 38 -5.39 -9.82 13.26
CA PHE A 38 -6.21 -8.88 12.49
C PHE A 38 -7.67 -8.87 12.96
N VAL A 39 -8.30 -10.03 13.09
CA VAL A 39 -9.72 -10.08 13.51
C VAL A 39 -9.93 -9.76 14.99
N ALA A 40 -8.93 -9.97 15.85
CA ALA A 40 -9.03 -9.64 17.27
C ALA A 40 -9.31 -8.15 17.53
N TYR A 41 -8.95 -7.27 16.58
CA TYR A 41 -9.24 -5.84 16.67
C TYR A 41 -10.75 -5.52 16.66
N ALA A 42 -11.53 -6.23 15.84
CA ALA A 42 -12.98 -6.03 15.72
C ALA A 42 -13.66 -7.33 15.29
N PRO A 43 -13.76 -8.34 16.17
CA PRO A 43 -14.15 -9.69 15.79
C PRO A 43 -15.56 -9.76 15.18
N ASP A 44 -16.49 -8.95 15.68
CA ASP A 44 -17.89 -8.94 15.22
C ASP A 44 -18.04 -8.49 13.76
N THR A 45 -17.12 -7.67 13.26
CA THR A 45 -17.15 -7.14 11.89
C THR A 45 -16.10 -7.76 10.99
N LEU A 46 -14.98 -8.24 11.55
CA LEU A 46 -13.86 -8.79 10.79
C LEU A 46 -13.88 -10.32 10.68
N ASN A 47 -14.35 -11.05 11.70
CA ASN A 47 -14.31 -12.51 11.73
C ASN A 47 -15.50 -13.18 11.02
N ASN A 48 -15.65 -12.91 9.73
CA ASN A 48 -16.68 -13.51 8.89
C ASN A 48 -16.09 -14.21 7.66
N GLU A 49 -16.89 -15.05 7.01
CA GLU A 49 -16.44 -15.86 5.88
C GLU A 49 -16.02 -15.02 4.66
N LEU A 50 -16.65 -13.86 4.45
CA LEU A 50 -16.28 -12.95 3.37
C LEU A 50 -14.85 -12.44 3.56
N ASN A 51 -14.53 -11.93 4.75
CA ASN A 51 -13.21 -11.38 5.05
C ASN A 51 -12.12 -12.47 5.11
N LYS A 52 -12.44 -13.69 5.57
CA LYS A 52 -11.50 -14.83 5.51
C LYS A 52 -11.07 -15.16 4.08
N ARG A 53 -12.04 -15.17 3.15
CA ARG A 53 -11.77 -15.42 1.73
C ARG A 53 -10.95 -14.28 1.13
N ALA A 54 -11.39 -13.04 1.34
CA ALA A 54 -10.67 -11.86 0.87
C ALA A 54 -9.23 -11.80 1.40
N TRP A 55 -9.00 -12.14 2.67
CA TRP A 55 -7.66 -12.24 3.25
C TRP A 55 -6.79 -13.21 2.45
N LYS A 56 -7.24 -14.46 2.27
CA LYS A 56 -6.50 -15.47 1.50
C LYS A 56 -6.18 -15.00 0.07
N ASP A 57 -7.13 -14.38 -0.60
CA ASP A 57 -7.01 -13.94 -2.00
C ASP A 57 -6.07 -12.73 -2.18
N THR A 58 -5.84 -11.97 -1.10
CA THR A 58 -5.02 -10.75 -1.12
C THR A 58 -3.60 -10.95 -0.63
N LEU A 59 -3.31 -12.00 0.15
CA LEU A 59 -1.98 -12.27 0.71
C LEU A 59 -0.85 -12.21 -0.33
N THR A 60 -1.05 -12.84 -1.49
CA THR A 60 -0.03 -12.89 -2.56
C THR A 60 0.10 -11.59 -3.35
N ARG A 61 -0.80 -10.62 -3.11
CA ARG A 61 -0.84 -9.32 -3.80
C ARG A 61 -0.19 -8.21 -2.97
N PHE A 62 0.20 -8.47 -1.72
CA PHE A 62 0.92 -7.48 -0.93
C PHE A 62 2.32 -7.23 -1.49
N ALA A 63 2.70 -5.95 -1.52
CA ALA A 63 4.02 -5.54 -1.97
C ALA A 63 5.07 -5.89 -0.90
N LEU A 64 6.00 -6.80 -1.23
CA LEU A 64 7.10 -7.17 -0.34
C LEU A 64 8.11 -6.03 -0.12
N ARG A 65 8.11 -5.02 -1.00
CA ARG A 65 9.00 -3.85 -0.93
C ARG A 65 8.17 -2.57 -1.04
N PRO A 66 7.43 -2.18 0.01
CA PRO A 66 6.49 -1.05 -0.07
C PRO A 66 7.15 0.31 -0.27
N ALA A 67 8.45 0.43 0.00
CA ALA A 67 9.24 1.64 -0.26
C ALA A 67 9.79 1.73 -1.70
N ALA A 68 9.74 0.64 -2.48
CA ALA A 68 10.30 0.65 -3.83
C ALA A 68 9.39 1.43 -4.78
N VAL A 69 9.93 2.50 -5.35
CA VAL A 69 9.23 3.34 -6.32
C VAL A 69 9.64 2.97 -7.73
N ASP A 70 8.64 2.79 -8.60
CA ASP A 70 8.81 2.62 -10.05
C ASP A 70 8.17 3.84 -10.73
N TRP A 71 8.97 4.87 -11.03
CA TRP A 71 8.47 6.11 -11.62
C TRP A 71 7.83 5.90 -12.98
N GLN A 72 8.36 4.98 -13.81
CA GLN A 72 7.80 4.70 -15.12
C GLN A 72 6.37 4.18 -15.01
N ARG A 73 6.11 3.28 -14.05
CA ARG A 73 4.76 2.78 -13.79
C ARG A 73 3.77 3.90 -13.42
N TYR A 74 4.23 4.89 -12.66
CA TYR A 74 3.39 6.05 -12.31
C TYR A 74 3.14 6.95 -13.52
N ASP A 75 4.15 7.20 -14.35
CA ASP A 75 4.02 7.97 -15.59
C ASP A 75 3.07 7.28 -16.58
N ASP A 76 3.18 5.96 -16.76
CA ASP A 76 2.30 5.17 -17.62
C ASP A 76 0.84 5.23 -17.17
N TYR A 77 0.61 5.16 -15.84
CA TYR A 77 -0.74 5.25 -15.29
C TYR A 77 -1.31 6.68 -15.40
N ALA A 78 -0.49 7.71 -15.18
CA ALA A 78 -0.90 9.10 -15.40
C ALA A 78 -1.29 9.33 -16.87
N GLN A 79 -0.53 8.76 -17.81
CA GLN A 79 -0.83 8.82 -19.24
C GLN A 79 -2.17 8.15 -19.58
N PHE A 80 -2.43 6.97 -19.00
CA PHE A 80 -3.71 6.27 -19.17
C PHE A 80 -4.89 7.12 -18.68
N LEU A 81 -4.79 7.69 -17.46
CA LEU A 81 -5.84 8.52 -16.88
C LEU A 81 -6.07 9.81 -17.67
N TYR A 82 -5.00 10.44 -18.16
CA TYR A 82 -5.09 11.62 -19.00
C TYR A 82 -5.77 11.33 -20.34
N ALA A 83 -5.42 10.22 -20.99
CA ALA A 83 -6.03 9.80 -22.25
C ALA A 83 -7.55 9.57 -22.12
N HIS A 84 -7.99 9.09 -20.95
CA HIS A 84 -9.40 8.86 -20.63
C HIS A 84 -10.09 10.07 -19.98
N ARG A 85 -9.42 11.23 -19.92
CA ARG A 85 -9.93 12.48 -19.34
C ARG A 85 -10.38 12.37 -17.87
N VAL A 86 -9.81 11.43 -17.12
CA VAL A 86 -10.03 11.31 -15.66
C VAL A 86 -9.29 12.42 -14.92
N ILE A 87 -8.14 12.84 -15.45
CA ILE A 87 -7.34 13.96 -14.93
C ILE A 87 -7.17 15.03 -16.02
N ALA A 88 -7.16 16.30 -15.61
CA ALA A 88 -7.08 17.45 -16.53
C ALA A 88 -5.64 17.76 -16.99
N THR A 89 -4.65 17.35 -16.21
CA THR A 89 -3.23 17.58 -16.48
C THR A 89 -2.48 16.26 -16.43
N LEU A 90 -1.34 16.20 -17.11
CA LEU A 90 -0.43 15.06 -17.09
C LEU A 90 0.79 15.40 -16.21
N PRO A 91 0.74 15.12 -14.90
CA PRO A 91 1.89 15.36 -14.01
C PRO A 91 3.01 14.33 -14.30
N LYS A 92 4.25 14.68 -13.96
CA LYS A 92 5.36 13.72 -13.95
C LYS A 92 5.47 13.05 -12.60
N ALA A 93 5.69 11.74 -12.58
CA ALA A 93 5.78 10.93 -11.36
C ALA A 93 6.74 11.53 -10.32
N ARG A 94 7.89 12.04 -10.77
CA ARG A 94 8.91 12.68 -9.90
C ARG A 94 8.40 13.88 -9.10
N ASP A 95 7.31 14.51 -9.53
CA ASP A 95 6.77 15.73 -8.90
C ASP A 95 5.87 15.39 -7.69
N TYR A 96 5.34 14.17 -7.61
CA TYR A 96 4.40 13.74 -6.55
C TYR A 96 4.74 12.40 -5.90
N VAL A 97 5.72 11.65 -6.42
CA VAL A 97 6.25 10.44 -5.80
C VAL A 97 7.65 10.72 -5.27
N PRO A 98 7.81 10.91 -3.94
CA PRO A 98 9.09 11.28 -3.37
C PRO A 98 10.09 10.12 -3.41
N ASN A 99 11.36 10.45 -3.63
CA ASN A 99 12.48 9.55 -3.31
C ASN A 99 12.87 9.77 -1.84
N LEU A 100 12.67 8.77 -0.99
CA LEU A 100 12.83 8.86 0.46
C LEU A 100 13.98 8.00 0.95
#